data_AF-A0A9J7N877-F1
#
_entry.id   AF-A0A9J7N877-F1
#
_cell.length_a   1.000
_cell.length_b   1.000
_cell.length_c   1.000
_cell.angle_alpha   90.00
_cell.angle_beta   90.00
_cell.angle_gamma   90.00
#
_symmetry.space_group_name_H-M   'P 1'
#
loop_
_entity.id
_entity.type
_entity.pdbx_description
1 polymer ?
#
loop_
_entity_poly.entity_id
_entity_poly.type
_entity_poly.pdbx_seq_one_letter_code
_entity_poly.pdbx_strand_id
1 'polypeptide(L)'
;MFSFYRAVWWVAACCCLQACSSDPCTDYTADEEPKRSTQYNVTANSTLLCDLGLSTGWYRFTSAAGGEIPTTCPPQFACGTHEPMWLNGTHPVVEDGEVDRTVCVHHLDQSGSDCCGLQVNIRVRNCSGFYVYYLTSPPGCDMAYCAGTETPCPAGTTSSNSDFTPGCFTPNNPAVTTNTAAVIVPVLCIVFMLLFLGGGLILYKGKRYGHERSVHVSPSPVRRKYSVPTIDE
;
A
#
# COMPACT_ATOMS: atom_id res chain seq x y z
N MET A 1 30.55 29.60 -46.70
CA MET A 1 29.98 28.28 -46.37
C MET A 1 30.87 27.66 -45.29
N PHE A 2 30.27 27.14 -44.21
CA PHE A 2 30.89 26.50 -43.03
C PHE A 2 31.44 27.40 -41.91
N SER A 3 30.53 27.93 -41.09
CA SER A 3 30.84 28.28 -39.69
C SER A 3 29.59 28.13 -38.81
N PHE A 4 29.14 26.89 -38.59
CA PHE A 4 28.03 26.57 -37.66
C PHE A 4 28.17 25.19 -36.97
N TYR A 5 29.40 24.68 -36.76
CA TYR A 5 29.59 23.36 -36.14
C TYR A 5 30.51 23.37 -34.91
N ARG A 6 30.43 24.41 -34.07
CA ARG A 6 31.19 24.46 -32.80
C ARG A 6 30.35 24.72 -31.55
N ALA A 7 29.05 24.42 -31.61
CA ALA A 7 28.15 24.54 -30.44
C ALA A 7 27.43 23.24 -30.06
N VAL A 8 27.71 22.11 -30.73
CA VAL A 8 27.00 20.83 -30.48
C VAL A 8 27.84 19.83 -29.67
N TRP A 9 29.14 20.08 -29.50
CA TRP A 9 30.06 19.14 -28.84
C TRP A 9 30.27 19.37 -27.33
N TRP A 10 29.66 20.40 -26.74
CA TRP A 10 29.74 20.65 -25.30
C TRP A 10 28.56 20.08 -24.52
N VAL A 11 27.41 19.85 -25.16
CA VAL A 11 26.23 19.30 -24.48
C VAL A 11 26.32 17.77 -24.32
N ALA A 12 27.04 17.08 -25.21
CA ALA A 12 27.21 15.63 -25.16
C ALA A 12 28.25 15.15 -24.11
N ALA A 13 29.14 16.03 -23.65
CA ALA A 13 30.19 15.67 -22.69
C ALA A 13 29.75 15.73 -21.22
N CYS A 14 28.64 16.41 -20.91
CA CYS A 14 28.12 16.49 -19.53
C CYS A 14 27.50 15.16 -19.08
N CYS A 15 26.93 14.38 -20.01
CA CYS A 15 26.30 13.10 -19.70
C CYS A 15 27.28 11.93 -19.44
N CYS A 16 28.58 12.08 -19.71
CA CYS A 16 29.55 10.99 -19.60
C CYS A 16 30.51 11.10 -18.39
N LEU A 17 30.47 12.21 -17.65
CA LEU A 17 31.32 12.44 -16.46
C LEU A 17 30.56 12.41 -15.14
N GLN A 18 29.24 12.37 -15.19
CA GLN A 18 28.40 12.18 -14.02
C GLN A 18 27.93 10.74 -14.07
N ALA A 19 28.38 9.91 -13.11
CA ALA A 19 27.73 8.63 -12.88
C ALA A 19 26.23 8.89 -12.84
N CYS A 20 25.44 8.21 -13.67
CA CYS A 20 23.99 8.24 -13.54
C CYS A 20 23.68 7.72 -12.13
N SER A 21 23.54 8.62 -11.16
CA SER A 21 23.01 8.28 -9.86
C SER A 21 21.61 7.74 -10.12
N SER A 22 21.40 6.45 -9.87
CA SER A 22 20.08 5.87 -9.99
C SER A 22 19.14 6.59 -9.03
N ASP A 23 17.91 6.84 -9.47
CA ASP A 23 16.93 7.49 -8.60
C ASP A 23 16.55 6.50 -7.50
N PRO A 24 16.85 6.79 -6.21
CA PRO A 24 16.52 5.90 -5.11
C PRO A 24 15.02 5.69 -4.89
N CYS A 25 14.15 6.47 -5.55
CA CYS A 25 12.72 6.19 -5.57
C CYS A 25 12.34 5.03 -6.52
N THR A 26 13.28 4.57 -7.34
CA THR A 26 13.09 3.49 -8.31
C THR A 26 14.12 2.36 -8.17
N ASP A 27 15.28 2.65 -7.58
CA ASP A 27 16.37 1.69 -7.38
C ASP A 27 16.76 1.66 -5.90
N TYR A 28 16.23 0.66 -5.19
CA TYR A 28 16.42 0.47 -3.76
C TYR A 28 16.32 -1.01 -3.40
N THR A 29 16.84 -1.37 -2.22
CA THR A 29 16.64 -2.70 -1.61
C THR A 29 15.37 -2.69 -0.77
N ALA A 30 14.43 -3.60 -1.06
CA ALA A 30 13.24 -3.78 -0.24
C ALA A 30 13.54 -4.69 0.97
N ASP A 31 13.14 -4.27 2.17
CA ASP A 31 13.22 -5.05 3.41
C ASP A 31 11.80 -5.30 3.93
N GLU A 32 11.42 -6.58 4.01
CA GLU A 32 10.08 -7.02 4.38
C GLU A 32 10.01 -7.56 5.83
N GLU A 33 11.03 -7.35 6.67
CA GLU A 33 11.08 -7.94 8.02
C GLU A 33 10.09 -7.27 8.99
N PRO A 34 8.96 -7.92 9.34
CA PRO A 34 7.95 -7.30 10.21
C PRO A 34 8.41 -7.13 11.67
N LYS A 35 9.44 -7.86 12.11
CA LYS A 35 9.99 -7.70 13.47
C LYS A 35 10.58 -6.32 13.70
N ARG A 36 10.87 -5.55 12.64
CA ARG A 36 11.36 -4.17 12.74
C ARG A 36 10.35 -3.18 13.33
N SER A 37 9.08 -3.57 13.47
CA SER A 37 8.05 -2.72 14.06
C SER A 37 8.35 -2.36 15.52
N THR A 38 8.05 -1.12 15.91
CA THR A 38 8.15 -0.67 17.30
C THR A 38 7.29 -1.46 18.27
N GLN A 39 6.31 -2.22 17.76
CA GLN A 39 5.44 -3.05 18.59
C GLN A 39 5.92 -4.50 18.73
N TYR A 40 6.96 -4.91 17.99
CA TYR A 40 7.57 -6.21 18.18
C TYR A 40 8.60 -6.13 19.32
N ASN A 41 8.30 -6.78 20.45
CA ASN A 41 9.20 -6.87 21.59
C ASN A 41 9.92 -8.23 21.61
N VAL A 42 11.23 -8.21 21.78
CA VAL A 42 12.02 -9.44 21.90
C VAL A 42 11.78 -10.12 23.26
N THR A 43 11.87 -11.44 23.25
CA THR A 43 11.75 -12.30 24.42
C THR A 43 13.00 -13.17 24.52
N ALA A 44 13.18 -13.89 25.63
CA ALA A 44 14.33 -14.76 25.84
C ALA A 44 14.56 -15.81 24.73
N ASN A 45 13.50 -16.17 23.97
CA ASN A 45 13.57 -17.17 22.89
C ASN A 45 13.56 -16.53 21.49
N SER A 46 13.56 -15.20 21.39
CA SER A 46 13.52 -14.50 20.11
C SER A 46 14.87 -14.57 19.41
N THR A 47 14.88 -14.85 18.10
CA THR A 47 16.04 -14.55 17.26
C THR A 47 16.08 -13.05 17.00
N LEU A 48 17.13 -12.41 17.48
CA LEU A 48 17.33 -10.97 17.37
C LEU A 48 17.68 -10.56 15.92
N LEU A 49 17.18 -9.41 15.52
CA LEU A 49 17.66 -8.68 14.36
C LEU A 49 19.01 -8.04 14.69
N CYS A 50 19.87 -8.05 13.68
CA CYS A 50 21.23 -7.54 13.74
C CYS A 50 21.55 -6.94 12.39
N ASP A 51 21.66 -5.62 12.33
CA ASP A 51 22.02 -4.92 11.10
C ASP A 51 23.53 -4.73 10.94
N LEU A 52 24.34 -5.27 11.86
CA LEU A 52 25.81 -5.30 11.70
C LEU A 52 26.17 -6.04 10.39
N GLY A 53 26.89 -5.36 9.51
CA GLY A 53 27.23 -5.86 8.18
C GLY A 53 26.18 -5.56 7.09
N LEU A 54 25.12 -4.81 7.42
CA LEU A 54 24.19 -4.28 6.42
C LEU A 54 24.95 -3.48 5.36
N SER A 55 24.77 -3.87 4.09
CA SER A 55 25.38 -3.21 2.95
C SER A 55 24.93 -1.75 2.89
N THR A 56 25.85 -0.83 2.70
CA THR A 56 25.50 0.58 2.57
C THR A 56 24.73 0.82 1.27
N GLY A 57 23.57 1.47 1.33
CA GLY A 57 22.74 1.67 0.16
C GLY A 57 21.35 2.22 0.48
N TRP A 58 20.53 2.38 -0.55
CA TRP A 58 19.13 2.81 -0.43
C TRP A 58 18.24 1.63 -0.08
N TYR A 59 17.48 1.77 1.01
CA TYR A 59 16.52 0.78 1.49
C TYR A 59 15.12 1.37 1.55
N ARG A 60 14.13 0.54 1.25
CA ARG A 60 12.72 0.78 1.52
C ARG A 60 12.21 -0.33 2.42
N PHE A 61 11.64 0.02 3.57
CA PHE A 61 10.92 -0.95 4.37
C PHE A 61 9.52 -1.15 3.79
N THR A 62 9.18 -2.40 3.50
CA THR A 62 7.95 -2.79 2.79
C THR A 62 7.13 -3.83 3.55
N SER A 63 7.50 -4.14 4.79
CA SER A 63 6.73 -5.04 5.65
C SER A 63 5.29 -4.50 5.86
N ALA A 64 4.35 -5.41 6.10
CA ALA A 64 2.99 -5.04 6.49
C ALA A 64 2.92 -4.33 7.86
N ALA A 65 4.01 -4.38 8.62
CA ALA A 65 4.13 -3.70 9.90
C ALA A 65 4.31 -2.17 9.75
N GLY A 66 4.53 -1.70 8.52
CA GLY A 66 4.79 -0.31 8.17
C GLY A 66 6.19 -0.12 7.53
N GLY A 67 6.38 1.02 6.88
CA GLY A 67 7.58 1.31 6.08
C GLY A 67 8.42 2.51 6.56
N GLU A 68 8.07 3.10 7.70
CA GLU A 68 8.71 4.32 8.21
C GLU A 68 9.59 4.03 9.42
N ILE A 69 10.80 4.60 9.46
CA ILE A 69 11.61 4.58 10.68
C ILE A 69 10.91 5.50 11.70
N PRO A 70 10.59 5.02 12.92
CA PRO A 70 9.88 5.84 13.91
C PRO A 70 10.67 7.10 14.27
N THR A 71 9.97 8.22 14.45
CA THR A 71 10.54 9.51 14.85
C THR A 71 10.53 9.76 16.35
N THR A 72 10.03 8.77 17.10
CA THR A 72 9.98 8.76 18.55
C THR A 72 10.74 7.55 19.07
N CYS A 73 11.46 7.75 20.16
CA CYS A 73 12.22 6.72 20.83
C CYS A 73 11.39 5.47 21.16
N PRO A 74 11.66 4.33 20.52
CA PRO A 74 11.05 3.06 20.89
C PRO A 74 11.58 2.61 22.26
N PRO A 75 10.82 1.83 23.04
CA PRO A 75 11.37 1.20 24.24
C PRO A 75 12.50 0.23 23.84
N GLN A 76 13.42 -0.01 24.76
CA GLN A 76 14.42 -1.07 24.58
C GLN A 76 13.73 -2.40 24.34
N PHE A 77 14.44 -3.32 23.67
CA PHE A 77 13.91 -4.62 23.28
C PHE A 77 12.81 -4.58 22.21
N ALA A 78 12.44 -3.40 21.70
CA ALA A 78 11.53 -3.27 20.55
C ALA A 78 12.25 -3.49 19.20
N CYS A 79 11.48 -3.50 18.11
CA CYS A 79 11.99 -3.61 16.75
C CYS A 79 12.84 -4.86 16.50
N GLY A 80 12.58 -5.93 17.26
CA GLY A 80 13.25 -7.21 17.07
C GLY A 80 14.70 -7.23 17.52
N THR A 81 15.18 -6.21 18.24
CA THR A 81 16.58 -6.10 18.68
C THR A 81 16.66 -5.59 20.12
N HIS A 82 17.85 -5.53 20.72
CA HIS A 82 18.05 -5.01 22.08
C HIS A 82 18.07 -3.48 22.12
N GLU A 83 18.74 -2.86 21.15
CA GLU A 83 18.98 -1.43 21.03
C GLU A 83 18.35 -0.88 19.74
N PRO A 84 17.04 -0.56 19.77
CA PRO A 84 16.33 -0.07 18.60
C PRO A 84 16.93 1.24 18.06
N MET A 85 17.04 1.32 16.74
CA MET A 85 17.50 2.54 16.05
C MET A 85 16.31 3.30 15.44
N TRP A 86 16.21 4.59 15.70
CA TRP A 86 15.06 5.44 15.34
C TRP A 86 15.50 6.82 14.82
N LEU A 87 14.66 7.48 14.03
CA LEU A 87 14.99 8.74 13.36
C LEU A 87 14.86 9.93 14.31
N ASN A 88 15.94 10.67 14.55
CA ASN A 88 15.90 11.90 15.34
C ASN A 88 15.43 13.08 14.48
N GLY A 89 14.20 13.53 14.69
CA GLY A 89 13.57 14.62 13.96
C GLY A 89 12.39 14.13 13.13
N THR A 90 12.15 14.76 11.98
CA THR A 90 11.00 14.45 11.11
C THR A 90 11.45 13.94 9.76
N HIS A 91 10.63 13.10 9.14
CA HIS A 91 10.78 12.75 7.74
C HIS A 91 10.65 14.00 6.83
N PRO A 92 11.38 14.04 5.70
CA PRO A 92 11.24 15.13 4.71
C PRO A 92 9.88 15.15 4.03
N VAL A 93 9.46 16.31 3.56
CA VAL A 93 8.39 16.39 2.54
C VAL A 93 8.98 16.12 1.14
N VAL A 94 8.13 15.94 0.13
CA VAL A 94 8.58 15.61 -1.24
C VAL A 94 9.49 16.72 -1.80
N GLU A 95 9.19 17.97 -1.48
CA GLU A 95 9.89 19.17 -1.95
C GLU A 95 11.31 19.32 -1.38
N ASP A 96 11.58 18.69 -0.21
CA ASP A 96 12.90 18.74 0.42
C ASP A 96 13.94 17.91 -0.36
N GLY A 97 13.49 16.96 -1.18
CA GLY A 97 14.36 16.05 -1.91
C GLY A 97 15.09 15.05 -0.98
N GLU A 98 16.38 14.86 -1.24
CA GLU A 98 17.25 14.05 -0.39
C GLU A 98 17.83 14.93 0.73
N VAL A 99 17.66 14.49 1.98
CA VAL A 99 18.11 15.23 3.15
C VAL A 99 18.95 14.36 4.08
N ASP A 100 19.95 14.96 4.72
CA ASP A 100 20.65 14.32 5.82
C ASP A 100 19.75 14.26 7.07
N ARG A 101 19.83 13.13 7.77
CA ARG A 101 19.17 12.89 9.05
C ARG A 101 20.09 12.12 9.99
N THR A 102 19.78 12.18 11.27
CA THR A 102 20.47 11.40 12.28
C THR A 102 19.52 10.34 12.83
N VAL A 103 19.99 9.11 12.89
CA VAL A 103 19.35 8.01 13.58
C VAL A 103 19.98 7.89 14.96
N CYS A 104 19.16 7.90 16.00
CA CYS A 104 19.54 7.60 17.37
C CYS A 104 19.45 6.10 17.63
N VAL A 105 20.35 5.59 18.45
CA VAL A 105 20.27 4.24 19.03
C VAL A 105 19.81 4.39 20.47
N HIS A 106 18.77 3.66 20.86
CA HIS A 106 18.40 3.52 22.26
C HIS A 106 19.37 2.57 22.95
N HIS A 107 20.51 3.12 23.35
CA HIS A 107 21.68 2.38 23.83
C HIS A 107 21.54 1.97 25.30
N LEU A 108 22.06 0.78 25.61
CA LEU A 108 22.21 0.26 26.96
C LEU A 108 23.69 0.08 27.27
N ASP A 109 24.17 0.81 28.27
CA ASP A 109 25.51 0.59 28.79
C ASP A 109 25.52 0.51 30.32
N GLN A 110 26.73 0.47 30.89
CA GLN A 110 26.92 0.40 32.34
C GLN A 110 26.45 1.65 33.10
N SER A 111 26.27 2.77 32.40
CA SER A 111 25.81 4.05 32.96
C SER A 111 24.28 4.18 32.94
N GLY A 112 23.59 3.36 32.14
CA GLY A 112 22.14 3.25 32.13
C GLY A 112 21.56 3.13 30.72
N SER A 113 20.30 3.54 30.61
CA SER A 113 19.55 3.61 29.36
C SER A 113 19.58 5.04 28.84
N ASP A 114 20.13 5.24 27.64
CA ASP A 114 20.03 6.51 26.91
C ASP A 114 19.33 6.28 25.57
N CYS A 115 18.18 6.92 25.43
CA CYS A 115 17.35 6.90 24.24
C CYS A 115 18.08 7.36 22.95
N CYS A 116 19.14 8.16 23.08
CA CYS A 116 20.00 8.56 21.95
C CYS A 116 21.49 8.50 22.33
N GLY A 117 21.90 7.43 23.01
CA GLY A 117 23.29 7.28 23.47
C GLY A 117 24.31 7.15 22.34
N LEU A 118 23.89 6.64 21.18
CA LEU A 118 24.69 6.61 19.95
C LEU A 118 23.91 7.20 18.78
N GLN A 119 24.63 7.74 17.81
CA GLN A 119 24.06 8.42 16.65
C GLN A 119 24.74 7.94 15.36
N VAL A 120 23.93 7.75 14.31
CA VAL A 120 24.37 7.35 12.96
C VAL A 120 23.75 8.32 11.97
N ASN A 121 24.55 8.90 11.08
CA ASN A 121 24.01 9.78 10.03
C ASN A 121 23.57 8.96 8.83
N ILE A 122 22.38 9.26 8.32
CA ILE A 122 21.78 8.65 7.14
C ILE A 122 21.27 9.73 6.20
N ARG A 123 20.82 9.33 5.01
CA ARG A 123 20.05 10.20 4.12
C ARG A 123 18.65 9.66 3.94
N VAL A 124 17.68 10.54 3.77
CA VAL A 124 16.27 10.17 3.64
C VAL A 124 15.69 10.92 2.45
N ARG A 125 14.86 10.23 1.66
CA ARG A 125 14.11 10.85 0.57
C ARG A 125 12.64 10.41 0.62
N ASN A 126 11.75 11.36 0.44
CA ASN A 126 10.32 11.11 0.28
C ASN A 126 10.00 10.87 -1.21
N CYS A 127 9.53 9.68 -1.54
CA CYS A 127 9.26 9.24 -2.90
C CYS A 127 7.77 9.33 -3.27
N SER A 128 7.04 10.26 -2.64
CA SER A 128 5.59 10.48 -2.86
C SER A 128 4.75 9.26 -2.50
N GLY A 129 4.75 8.89 -1.21
CA GLY A 129 3.92 7.82 -0.64
C GLY A 129 4.72 6.75 0.11
N PHE A 130 6.05 6.79 0.03
CA PHE A 130 6.95 5.99 0.85
C PHE A 130 8.28 6.72 1.00
N TYR A 131 9.06 6.29 1.98
CA TYR A 131 10.41 6.79 2.21
C TYR A 131 11.45 5.77 1.81
N VAL A 132 12.58 6.27 1.35
CA VAL A 132 13.81 5.49 1.19
C VAL A 132 14.90 6.08 2.05
N TYR A 133 15.71 5.20 2.61
CA TYR A 133 16.74 5.52 3.58
C TYR A 133 18.08 5.03 3.07
N TYR A 134 19.06 5.92 2.98
CA TYR A 134 20.43 5.54 2.68
C TYR A 134 21.09 5.07 3.98
N LEU A 135 21.04 3.78 4.22
CA LEU A 135 21.45 3.16 5.48
C LEU A 135 22.91 2.71 5.43
N THR A 136 23.53 2.65 6.60
CA THR A 136 24.87 2.11 6.83
C THR A 136 24.84 1.09 7.95
N SER A 137 25.78 0.15 7.98
CA SER A 137 25.95 -0.77 9.10
C SER A 137 26.12 -0.01 10.44
N PRO A 138 25.35 -0.35 11.49
CA PRO A 138 25.61 0.11 12.85
C PRO A 138 26.91 -0.50 13.41
N PRO A 139 27.43 0.02 14.54
CA PRO A 139 28.67 -0.47 15.16
C PRO A 139 28.52 -1.78 15.94
N GLY A 140 27.29 -2.19 16.29
CA GLY A 140 27.00 -3.37 17.11
C GLY A 140 25.86 -4.22 16.55
N CYS A 141 25.87 -5.51 16.88
CA CYS A 141 24.85 -6.47 16.44
C CYS A 141 23.56 -6.41 17.27
N ASP A 142 23.63 -5.84 18.48
CA ASP A 142 22.48 -5.56 19.33
C ASP A 142 21.61 -4.41 18.81
N MET A 143 21.91 -3.87 17.62
CA MET A 143 21.26 -2.72 16.99
C MET A 143 20.61 -3.12 15.67
N ALA A 144 19.40 -2.60 15.44
CA ALA A 144 18.70 -2.71 14.17
C ALA A 144 17.83 -1.47 13.92
N TYR A 145 17.72 -1.06 12.65
CA TYR A 145 16.80 -0.03 12.21
C TYR A 145 15.36 -0.50 12.42
N CYS A 146 14.62 0.26 13.24
CA CYS A 146 13.19 0.11 13.35
C CYS A 146 12.50 0.52 12.06
N ALA A 147 11.39 -0.13 11.75
CA ALA A 147 10.53 0.24 10.65
C ALA A 147 9.10 -0.23 10.94
N GLY A 148 8.17 0.72 10.90
CA GLY A 148 6.76 0.46 11.14
C GLY A 148 6.37 0.46 12.61
N THR A 149 5.05 0.46 12.82
CA THR A 149 4.40 0.62 14.11
C THR A 149 3.23 -0.34 14.31
N GLU A 150 3.00 -1.25 13.37
CA GLU A 150 1.88 -2.18 13.39
C GLU A 150 2.31 -3.57 13.89
N THR A 151 1.34 -4.37 14.35
CA THR A 151 1.55 -5.75 14.85
C THR A 151 0.77 -6.76 14.03
N PRO A 152 1.20 -8.03 14.02
CA PRO A 152 0.35 -9.12 13.56
C PRO A 152 -0.99 -9.11 14.29
N CYS A 153 -2.05 -9.41 13.57
CA CYS A 153 -3.38 -9.56 14.11
C CYS A 153 -3.42 -10.68 15.16
N PRO A 154 -4.24 -10.53 16.22
CA PRO A 154 -4.45 -11.60 17.18
C PRO A 154 -4.86 -12.91 16.50
N ALA A 155 -4.47 -14.04 17.09
CA ALA A 155 -4.82 -15.36 16.57
C ALA A 155 -6.34 -15.49 16.34
N GLY A 156 -6.73 -15.93 15.16
CA GLY A 156 -8.14 -16.05 14.76
C GLY A 156 -8.76 -14.76 14.20
N THR A 157 -7.98 -13.70 13.98
CA THR A 157 -8.39 -12.50 13.25
C THR A 157 -7.53 -12.29 11.99
N THR A 158 -8.06 -11.56 11.02
CA THR A 158 -7.42 -11.24 9.73
C THR A 158 -7.61 -9.76 9.42
N SER A 159 -6.80 -9.21 8.52
CA SER A 159 -6.99 -7.85 8.00
C SER A 159 -6.64 -7.77 6.51
N SER A 160 -7.09 -6.72 5.85
CA SER A 160 -6.69 -6.43 4.47
C SER A 160 -5.22 -5.99 4.36
N ASN A 161 -4.55 -5.68 5.48
CA ASN A 161 -3.14 -5.31 5.54
C ASN A 161 -2.26 -6.53 5.84
N SER A 162 -2.46 -7.62 5.08
CA SER A 162 -1.71 -8.87 5.24
C SER A 162 -1.70 -9.42 6.68
N ASP A 163 -2.85 -9.36 7.36
CA ASP A 163 -3.02 -9.76 8.76
C ASP A 163 -2.20 -8.94 9.77
N PHE A 164 -1.93 -7.66 9.49
CA PHE A 164 -1.42 -6.68 10.46
C PHE A 164 -2.48 -5.65 10.86
N THR A 165 -2.27 -5.00 11.99
CA THR A 165 -3.05 -3.82 12.37
C THR A 165 -2.84 -2.66 11.38
N PRO A 166 -3.75 -1.67 11.35
CA PRO A 166 -5.09 -1.67 11.97
C PRO A 166 -6.08 -2.55 11.17
N GLY A 167 -7.27 -2.76 11.74
CA GLY A 167 -8.37 -3.42 11.02
C GLY A 167 -8.40 -4.95 11.12
N CYS A 168 -7.88 -5.51 12.21
CA CYS A 168 -8.06 -6.92 12.52
C CYS A 168 -9.53 -7.20 12.84
N PHE A 169 -10.13 -8.17 12.15
CA PHE A 169 -11.48 -8.66 12.40
C PHE A 169 -11.50 -10.18 12.42
N THR A 170 -12.43 -10.77 13.17
CA THR A 170 -12.67 -12.21 13.11
C THR A 170 -13.36 -12.55 11.79
N PRO A 171 -12.78 -13.39 10.92
CA PRO A 171 -13.54 -13.96 9.82
C PRO A 171 -14.64 -14.83 10.47
N ASN A 172 -15.89 -14.36 10.39
CA ASN A 172 -17.12 -14.96 10.95
C ASN A 172 -17.60 -14.53 12.35
N ASN A 173 -17.43 -13.27 12.73
CA ASN A 173 -18.48 -12.63 13.54
C ASN A 173 -19.37 -11.81 12.58
N PRO A 174 -20.65 -12.17 12.36
CA PRO A 174 -21.54 -11.36 11.56
C PRO A 174 -21.81 -10.04 12.27
N ALA A 175 -20.92 -9.06 12.11
CA ALA A 175 -21.26 -7.66 12.29
C ALA A 175 -22.27 -7.31 11.19
N VAL A 176 -23.54 -7.56 11.53
CA VAL A 176 -24.77 -6.96 11.00
C VAL A 176 -24.53 -6.13 9.73
N THR A 177 -24.48 -6.79 8.57
CA THR A 177 -24.94 -6.14 7.35
C THR A 177 -26.45 -6.07 7.46
N THR A 178 -26.98 -5.05 8.13
CA THR A 178 -28.34 -4.60 7.84
C THR A 178 -28.32 -4.09 6.40
N ASN A 179 -28.49 -5.01 5.45
CA ASN A 179 -28.93 -4.70 4.10
C ASN A 179 -30.33 -4.10 4.24
N THR A 180 -30.42 -2.80 4.53
CA THR A 180 -31.68 -2.04 4.58
C THR A 180 -32.40 -2.13 3.23
N ALA A 181 -31.68 -2.40 2.13
CA ALA A 181 -32.25 -2.67 0.82
C ALA A 181 -33.19 -3.89 0.79
N ALA A 182 -32.99 -4.93 1.62
CA ALA A 182 -33.81 -6.14 1.59
C ALA A 182 -35.20 -5.96 2.22
N VAL A 183 -35.37 -4.97 3.10
CA VAL A 183 -36.67 -4.64 3.75
C VAL A 183 -37.36 -3.43 3.10
N ILE A 184 -36.62 -2.48 2.52
CA ILE A 184 -37.21 -1.27 1.91
C ILE A 184 -37.94 -1.59 0.60
N VAL A 185 -37.38 -2.46 -0.25
CA VAL A 185 -37.98 -2.82 -1.55
C VAL A 185 -39.37 -3.46 -1.40
N PRO A 186 -39.57 -4.50 -0.56
CA PRO A 186 -40.90 -5.09 -0.41
C PRO A 186 -41.91 -4.12 0.24
N VAL A 187 -41.49 -3.26 1.17
CA VAL A 187 -42.38 -2.27 1.80
C VAL A 187 -42.82 -1.19 0.81
N LEU A 188 -41.90 -0.66 -0.02
CA LEU A 188 -42.25 0.26 -1.09
C LEU A 188 -43.16 -0.40 -2.14
N CYS A 189 -42.92 -1.67 -2.49
CA CYS A 189 -43.80 -2.41 -3.39
C CYS A 189 -45.21 -2.58 -2.80
N ILE A 190 -45.35 -2.88 -1.49
CA ILE A 190 -46.66 -3.01 -0.84
C ILE A 190 -47.39 -1.67 -0.81
N VAL A 191 -46.69 -0.57 -0.46
CA VAL A 191 -47.28 0.78 -0.48
C VAL A 191 -47.72 1.17 -1.89
N PHE A 192 -46.91 0.87 -2.91
CA PHE A 192 -47.27 1.11 -4.32
C PHE A 192 -48.48 0.26 -4.74
N MET A 193 -48.51 -1.02 -4.41
CA MET A 193 -49.65 -1.90 -4.72
C MET A 193 -50.94 -1.44 -4.04
N LEU A 194 -50.88 -0.97 -2.80
CA LEU A 194 -52.06 -0.46 -2.08
C LEU A 194 -52.54 0.89 -2.64
N LEU A 195 -51.62 1.76 -3.10
CA LEU A 195 -51.98 3.04 -3.71
C LEU A 195 -52.55 2.87 -5.13
N PHE A 196 -52.14 1.85 -5.89
CA PHE A 196 -52.55 1.68 -7.30
C PHE A 196 -53.62 0.60 -7.54
N LEU A 197 -53.77 -0.40 -6.66
CA LEU A 197 -54.80 -1.44 -6.80
C LEU A 197 -56.02 -1.21 -5.90
N GLY A 198 -55.93 -0.29 -4.93
CA GLY A 198 -56.97 -0.03 -3.94
C GLY A 198 -58.07 0.96 -4.33
N GLY A 199 -58.07 1.50 -5.56
CA GLY A 199 -59.03 2.55 -5.95
C GLY A 199 -59.59 2.39 -7.36
N GLY A 200 -60.78 1.79 -7.50
CA GLY A 200 -61.58 1.99 -8.71
C GLY A 200 -62.59 0.89 -9.06
N LEU A 201 -63.73 0.85 -8.36
CA LEU A 201 -64.94 0.16 -8.79
C LEU A 201 -65.70 1.06 -9.79
N ILE A 202 -65.52 0.91 -11.11
CA ILE A 202 -66.45 1.48 -12.12
C ILE A 202 -66.72 0.48 -13.26
N LEU A 203 -67.98 0.03 -13.27
CA LEU A 203 -68.80 -0.66 -14.29
C LEU A 203 -68.24 -0.75 -15.73
N TYR A 204 -67.92 -1.97 -16.18
CA TYR A 204 -67.74 -2.28 -17.60
C TYR A 204 -69.09 -2.54 -18.29
N LYS A 205 -69.49 -1.66 -19.22
CA LYS A 205 -70.48 -2.00 -20.28
C LYS A 205 -69.74 -2.64 -21.45
N GLY A 206 -70.12 -3.87 -21.79
CA GLY A 206 -69.57 -4.63 -22.91
C GLY A 206 -69.90 -4.03 -24.28
N LYS A 207 -68.95 -4.13 -25.21
CA LYS A 207 -69.16 -3.90 -26.65
C LYS A 207 -68.45 -4.99 -27.45
N ARG A 208 -69.20 -5.61 -28.36
CA ARG A 208 -68.86 -6.84 -29.10
C ARG A 208 -67.65 -6.63 -30.03
N TYR A 209 -66.78 -7.64 -30.09
CA TYR A 209 -65.69 -7.75 -31.07
C TYR A 209 -66.25 -8.17 -32.44
N GLY A 210 -65.92 -7.36 -33.46
CA GLY A 210 -66.04 -7.71 -34.87
C GLY A 210 -64.76 -8.38 -35.37
N HIS A 211 -64.93 -9.31 -36.29
CA HIS A 211 -63.95 -10.22 -36.87
C HIS A 211 -63.42 -9.65 -38.20
N GLU A 212 -62.09 -9.55 -38.40
CA GLU A 212 -61.49 -9.58 -39.75
C GLU A 212 -59.99 -9.92 -39.69
N ARG A 213 -59.49 -10.48 -40.79
CA ARG A 213 -58.36 -11.40 -41.00
C ARG A 213 -57.00 -10.75 -41.32
N SER A 214 -55.95 -11.53 -41.03
CA SER A 214 -54.64 -11.72 -41.73
C SER A 214 -53.75 -10.49 -41.96
N VAL A 215 -52.42 -10.53 -41.81
CA VAL A 215 -51.46 -11.30 -42.63
C VAL A 215 -50.15 -11.48 -41.86
N HIS A 216 -49.56 -12.68 -41.95
CA HIS A 216 -48.21 -13.01 -41.51
C HIS A 216 -47.14 -12.43 -42.46
N VAL A 217 -46.11 -11.78 -41.91
CA VAL A 217 -44.80 -11.61 -42.56
C VAL A 217 -43.70 -11.85 -41.52
N SER A 218 -42.92 -12.91 -41.70
CA SER A 218 -41.68 -13.19 -40.96
C SER A 218 -40.47 -12.57 -41.68
N PRO A 219 -39.48 -11.99 -40.98
CA PRO A 219 -38.21 -11.60 -41.58
C PRO A 219 -37.16 -12.73 -41.51
N SER A 220 -36.39 -12.87 -42.60
CA SER A 220 -35.26 -13.80 -42.81
C SER A 220 -34.06 -13.58 -41.87
N PRO A 221 -33.20 -14.60 -41.66
CA PRO A 221 -32.00 -14.49 -40.85
C PRO A 221 -30.78 -13.97 -41.64
N VAL A 222 -30.01 -13.09 -41.01
CA VAL A 222 -28.74 -12.53 -41.51
C VAL A 222 -27.61 -13.55 -41.31
N ARG A 223 -26.95 -13.94 -42.42
CA ARG A 223 -25.82 -14.88 -42.46
C ARG A 223 -24.49 -14.12 -42.34
N ARG A 224 -23.75 -14.32 -41.24
CA ARG A 224 -22.35 -13.86 -41.08
C ARG A 224 -21.39 -14.80 -41.84
N LYS A 225 -20.49 -14.23 -42.65
CA LYS A 225 -19.36 -14.94 -43.28
C LYS A 225 -18.13 -14.79 -42.37
N TYR A 226 -17.46 -15.90 -42.07
CA TYR A 226 -16.13 -15.93 -41.45
C TYR A 226 -15.07 -16.04 -42.56
N SER A 227 -13.96 -15.31 -42.42
CA SER A 227 -12.76 -15.40 -43.25
C SER A 227 -11.68 -16.18 -42.50
N VAL A 228 -11.10 -17.18 -43.16
CA VAL A 228 -9.97 -18.01 -42.71
C VAL A 228 -8.66 -17.36 -43.22
N PRO A 229 -7.57 -17.29 -42.43
CA PRO A 229 -6.27 -16.83 -42.91
C PRO A 229 -5.44 -17.98 -43.49
N THR A 230 -4.76 -17.71 -44.61
CA THR A 230 -3.74 -18.57 -45.22
C THR A 230 -2.39 -18.38 -44.52
N ILE A 231 -1.66 -19.50 -44.39
CA ILE A 231 -0.27 -19.58 -43.91
C ILE A 231 0.60 -19.60 -45.17
N ASP A 232 1.54 -18.68 -45.28
CA ASP A 232 2.60 -18.70 -46.29
C ASP A 232 3.86 -19.37 -45.69
N GLU A 233 4.53 -20.17 -46.52
CA GLU A 233 5.75 -20.96 -46.28
C GLU A 233 7.01 -20.10 -46.03
#